data_AF-A0A4U0QZS2-F1
#
_entry.id   AF-A0A4U0QZS2-F1
#
_cell.length_a   1.000
_cell.length_b   1.000
_cell.length_c   1.000
_cell.angle_alpha   90.00
_cell.angle_beta   90.00
_cell.angle_gamma   90.00
#
_symmetry.space_group_name_H-M   'P 1'
#
loop_
_entity.id
_entity.type
_entity.pdbx_description
1 polymer ?
#
loop_
_entity_poly.entity_id
_entity_poly.type
_entity_poly.pdbx_seq_one_letter_code
_entity_poly.pdbx_strand_id
1 'polypeptide(L)'
;MTDPISPLRLAASGMRAQTERLRHTAENIANADTPGYRRKLVSFEEAIRFGRPTGEVEAGRMRLDQSVLPRIHDPAHPMADQDGYYDGSNVDLVIELADSREAGRSYEANLRMFEQTRQMSSALLDLIRR
;
A
#
# COMPACT_ATOMS: atom_id res chain seq x y z
N MET A 1 25.05 -8.46 -19.86
CA MET A 1 25.35 -8.08 -18.46
C MET A 1 24.04 -7.88 -17.74
N THR A 2 23.70 -8.78 -16.81
CA THR A 2 22.61 -8.58 -15.85
C THR A 2 23.01 -7.42 -14.93
N ASP A 3 22.18 -6.39 -14.86
CA ASP A 3 22.36 -5.34 -13.86
C ASP A 3 22.35 -6.01 -12.48
N PRO A 4 23.37 -5.82 -11.62
CA PRO A 4 23.39 -6.46 -10.32
C PRO A 4 22.20 -5.99 -9.50
N ILE A 5 21.49 -6.94 -8.90
CA ILE A 5 20.40 -6.66 -7.95
C ILE A 5 20.98 -5.79 -6.84
N SER A 6 20.49 -4.55 -6.73
CA SER A 6 20.92 -3.61 -5.71
C SER A 6 19.97 -3.69 -4.51
N PRO A 7 20.43 -4.12 -3.31
CA PRO A 7 19.58 -4.16 -2.12
C PRO A 7 19.00 -2.80 -1.77
N LEU A 8 19.72 -1.71 -2.07
CA LEU A 8 19.23 -0.34 -1.92
C LEU A 8 18.03 -0.05 -2.82
N ARG A 9 18.07 -0.48 -4.09
CA ARG A 9 16.97 -0.28 -5.02
C ARG A 9 15.75 -1.13 -4.66
N LEU A 10 15.98 -2.38 -4.26
CA LEU A 10 14.92 -3.27 -3.76
C LEU A 10 14.21 -2.66 -2.56
N ALA A 11 14.96 -2.29 -1.52
CA ALA A 11 14.42 -1.65 -0.34
C ALA A 11 13.67 -0.35 -0.68
N ALA A 12 14.23 0.49 -1.56
CA ALA A 12 13.58 1.71 -2.00
C ALA A 12 12.28 1.46 -2.78
N SER A 13 12.25 0.48 -3.68
CA SER A 13 11.06 0.10 -4.43
C SER A 13 9.96 -0.44 -3.50
N GLY A 14 10.33 -1.32 -2.55
CA GLY A 14 9.44 -1.83 -1.52
C GLY A 14 8.87 -0.74 -0.63
N MET A 15 9.70 0.22 -0.18
CA MET A 15 9.21 1.38 0.58
C MET A 15 8.17 2.17 -0.21
N ARG A 16 8.45 2.51 -1.48
CA ARG A 16 7.49 3.25 -2.33
C ARG A 16 6.18 2.50 -2.50
N ALA A 17 6.24 1.21 -2.79
CA ALA A 17 5.05 0.38 -2.96
C ALA A 17 4.21 0.32 -1.67
N GLN A 18 4.86 0.17 -0.50
CA GLN A 18 4.17 0.18 0.79
C GLN A 18 3.61 1.56 1.15
N THR A 19 4.29 2.66 0.78
CA THR A 19 3.75 4.02 0.93
C THR A 19 2.45 4.20 0.15
N GLU A 20 2.37 3.69 -1.09
CA GLU A 20 1.14 3.73 -1.88
C GLU A 20 0.02 2.89 -1.26
N ARG A 21 0.32 1.69 -0.74
CA ARG A 21 -0.66 0.88 0.00
C ARG A 21 -1.16 1.64 1.24
N LEU A 22 -0.26 2.22 2.04
CA LEU A 22 -0.61 3.02 3.21
C LEU A 22 -1.48 4.22 2.86
N ARG A 23 -1.19 4.92 1.75
CA ARG A 23 -2.01 6.04 1.27
C ARG A 23 -3.44 5.60 1.00
N HIS A 24 -3.62 4.50 0.26
CA HIS A 24 -4.96 4.00 -0.06
C HIS A 24 -5.69 3.44 1.16
N THR A 25 -5.00 2.76 2.07
CA THR A 25 -5.57 2.32 3.33
C THR A 25 -6.00 3.50 4.20
N ALA A 26 -5.22 4.58 4.26
CA ALA A 26 -5.60 5.80 4.96
C ALA A 26 -6.84 6.46 4.32
N GLU A 27 -6.93 6.49 2.99
CA GLU A 27 -8.14 6.94 2.29
C GLU A 27 -9.36 6.09 2.63
N ASN A 28 -9.21 4.77 2.73
CA ASN A 28 -10.30 3.87 3.12
C ASN A 28 -10.76 4.15 4.56
N ILE A 29 -9.83 4.23 5.52
CA ILE A 29 -10.13 4.53 6.92
C ILE A 29 -10.87 5.86 7.05
N ALA A 30 -10.40 6.90 6.36
CA ALA A 30 -11.00 8.23 6.41
C ALA A 30 -12.43 8.28 5.83
N ASN A 31 -12.77 7.36 4.92
CA ASN A 31 -14.08 7.31 4.26
C ASN A 31 -14.88 6.05 4.65
N ALA A 32 -14.53 5.39 5.76
CA ALA A 32 -15.19 4.17 6.20
C ALA A 32 -16.68 4.39 6.48
N ASP A 33 -17.07 5.57 6.96
CA ASP A 33 -18.47 5.92 7.23
C ASP A 33 -19.13 6.72 6.09
N THR A 34 -18.47 6.86 4.93
CA THR A 34 -19.01 7.60 3.80
C THR A 34 -19.96 6.73 3.00
N PRO A 35 -21.26 7.11 2.87
CA PRO A 35 -22.21 6.33 2.09
C PRO A 35 -21.80 6.20 0.63
N GLY A 36 -21.99 5.01 0.05
CA GLY A 36 -21.58 4.70 -1.32
C GLY A 36 -20.07 4.53 -1.53
N TYR A 37 -19.24 4.70 -0.49
CA TYR A 37 -17.79 4.57 -0.64
C TYR A 37 -17.39 3.13 -0.90
N ARG A 38 -16.47 2.95 -1.86
CA ARG A 38 -15.89 1.65 -2.20
C ARG A 38 -14.44 1.60 -1.79
N ARG A 39 -14.11 0.57 -1.02
CA ARG A 39 -12.75 0.22 -0.59
C ARG A 39 -11.80 0.21 -1.79
N LYS A 40 -10.70 0.93 -1.68
CA LYS A 40 -9.60 0.96 -2.64
C LYS A 40 -8.59 -0.14 -2.29
N LEU A 41 -8.28 -0.98 -3.28
CA LEU A 41 -7.33 -2.08 -3.18
C LEU A 41 -6.14 -1.82 -4.09
N VAL A 42 -4.95 -2.17 -3.61
CA VAL A 42 -3.70 -2.11 -4.37
C VAL A 42 -3.09 -3.50 -4.39
N SER A 43 -2.77 -4.01 -5.57
CA SER A 43 -1.94 -5.19 -5.74
C SER A 43 -0.49 -4.77 -5.95
N PHE A 44 0.46 -5.63 -5.59
CA PHE A 44 1.86 -5.42 -5.96
C PHE A 44 2.17 -6.14 -7.27
N GLU A 45 2.99 -5.51 -8.08
CA GLU A 45 3.43 -6.01 -9.38
C GLU A 45 4.95 -6.00 -9.43
N GLU A 46 5.53 -6.93 -10.19
CA GLU A 46 6.97 -6.96 -10.39
C GLU A 46 7.39 -5.88 -11.39
N ALA A 47 8.40 -5.09 -11.04
CA ALA A 47 8.91 -4.04 -11.90
C ALA A 47 9.71 -4.65 -13.06
N ILE A 48 9.28 -4.34 -14.29
CA ILE A 48 9.92 -4.77 -15.53
C ILE A 48 10.63 -3.59 -16.18
N ARG A 49 11.93 -3.72 -16.45
CA ARG A 49 12.69 -2.73 -17.24
C ARG A 49 13.33 -3.41 -18.43
N PHE A 50 13.20 -2.79 -19.61
CA PHE A 50 13.71 -3.32 -20.88
C PHE A 50 13.26 -4.77 -21.16
N GLY A 51 12.01 -5.09 -20.79
CA GLY A 51 11.43 -6.42 -20.98
C GLY A 51 11.97 -7.51 -20.04
N ARG A 52 12.69 -7.13 -18.97
CA ARG A 52 13.22 -8.07 -17.98
C ARG A 52 12.74 -7.75 -16.56
N PRO A 53 12.40 -8.78 -15.76
CA PRO A 53 12.14 -8.61 -14.35
C PRO A 53 13.37 -8.07 -13.63
N THR A 54 13.15 -7.09 -12.75
CA THR A 54 14.25 -6.42 -12.03
C THR A 54 14.36 -6.85 -10.57
N GLY A 55 13.39 -7.65 -10.09
CA GLY A 55 13.21 -7.99 -8.69
C GLY A 55 12.68 -6.84 -7.82
N GLU A 56 12.63 -5.61 -8.35
CA GLU A 56 11.93 -4.50 -7.69
C GLU A 56 10.41 -4.70 -7.75
N VAL A 57 9.71 -4.06 -6.84
CA VAL A 57 8.25 -4.11 -6.70
C VAL A 57 7.67 -2.73 -6.94
N GLU A 58 6.55 -2.70 -7.65
CA GLU A 58 5.74 -1.51 -7.87
C GLU A 58 4.33 -1.73 -7.33
N ALA A 59 3.71 -0.63 -6.88
CA ALA A 59 2.28 -0.64 -6.62
C ALA A 59 1.54 -0.72 -7.97
N GLY A 60 0.79 -1.80 -8.14
CA GLY A 60 -0.10 -1.98 -9.26
C GLY A 60 -1.24 -0.98 -9.24
N ARG A 61 -2.09 -1.06 -10.26
CA ARG A 61 -3.22 -0.12 -10.38
C ARG A 61 -4.19 -0.28 -9.24
N MET A 62 -4.60 0.84 -8.65
CA MET A 62 -5.69 0.87 -7.68
C MET A 62 -6.97 0.37 -8.33
N ARG A 63 -7.68 -0.52 -7.62
CA ARG A 63 -8.97 -1.06 -8.01
C ARG A 63 -9.97 -0.86 -6.89
N LEU A 64 -11.23 -0.63 -7.25
CA LEU A 64 -12.32 -0.59 -6.28
C LEU A 64 -12.80 -2.00 -5.99
N ASP A 65 -13.14 -2.26 -4.73
CA ASP A 65 -13.84 -3.49 -4.35
C ASP A 65 -15.26 -3.48 -4.93
N GLN A 66 -15.56 -4.54 -5.68
CA GLN A 66 -16.84 -4.77 -6.36
C GLN A 66 -17.83 -5.54 -5.49
N SER A 67 -17.48 -5.87 -4.24
CA SER A 67 -18.41 -6.40 -3.26
C SER A 67 -19.64 -5.49 -3.08
N VAL A 68 -20.74 -6.12 -2.68
CA VAL A 68 -22.01 -5.42 -2.45
C VAL A 68 -21.85 -4.47 -1.26
N LEU A 69 -22.37 -3.24 -1.41
CA LEU A 69 -22.38 -2.28 -0.33
C LEU A 69 -23.41 -2.68 0.73
N PRO A 70 -23.11 -2.54 2.03
CA PRO A 70 -24.08 -2.85 3.08
C PRO A 70 -25.24 -1.84 3.03
N ARG A 71 -26.47 -2.34 3.04
CA ARG A 71 -27.66 -1.48 3.09
C ARG A 71 -28.03 -1.21 4.54
N ILE A 72 -28.02 0.07 4.94
CA ILE A 72 -28.25 0.53 6.31
C ILE A 72 -29.60 1.21 6.38
N HIS A 73 -30.41 0.87 7.38
CA HIS A 73 -31.70 1.51 7.63
C HIS A 73 -31.52 2.70 8.58
N ASP A 74 -31.65 3.90 8.04
CA ASP A 74 -31.67 5.16 8.81
C ASP A 74 -32.60 6.16 8.10
N PRO A 75 -33.89 6.21 8.47
CA PRO A 75 -34.87 7.09 7.85
C PRO A 75 -34.58 8.59 8.04
N ALA A 76 -33.72 8.97 8.99
CA ALA A 76 -33.34 10.37 9.22
C ALA A 76 -32.14 10.80 8.35
N HIS A 77 -31.48 9.86 7.66
CA HIS A 77 -30.30 10.12 6.88
C HIS A 77 -30.65 10.84 5.56
N PRO A 78 -29.93 11.91 5.17
CA PRO A 78 -30.27 12.71 3.98
C PRO A 78 -30.14 11.96 2.65
N MET A 79 -29.40 10.86 2.63
CA MET A 79 -29.24 9.99 1.45
C MET A 79 -30.09 8.71 1.53
N ALA A 80 -31.01 8.62 2.49
CA ALA A 80 -31.96 7.52 2.55
C ALA A 80 -32.97 7.59 1.40
N ASP A 81 -33.33 6.42 0.87
CA ASP A 81 -34.39 6.25 -0.10
C ASP A 81 -35.78 6.39 0.55
N GLN A 82 -36.84 6.19 -0.24
CA GLN A 82 -38.24 6.30 0.22
C GLN A 82 -38.58 5.28 1.32
N ASP A 83 -37.83 4.17 1.38
CA ASP A 83 -38.01 3.11 2.37
C ASP A 83 -37.11 3.33 3.62
N GLY A 84 -36.34 4.42 3.67
CA GLY A 84 -35.47 4.77 4.80
C GLY A 84 -34.10 4.09 4.78
N TYR A 85 -33.66 3.56 3.64
CA TYR A 85 -32.38 2.86 3.51
C TYR A 85 -31.36 3.66 2.69
N TYR A 86 -30.07 3.51 3.03
CA TYR A 86 -28.97 4.01 2.21
C TYR A 86 -27.85 2.96 2.09
N ASP A 87 -27.03 3.09 1.05
CA ASP A 87 -25.85 2.24 0.86
C ASP A 87 -24.66 2.78 1.67
N GLY A 88 -24.14 1.98 2.60
CA GLY A 88 -22.93 2.28 3.36
C GLY A 88 -21.64 2.07 2.57
N SER A 89 -20.53 2.02 3.29
CA SER A 89 -19.22 1.66 2.75
C SER A 89 -18.94 0.18 2.94
N ASN A 90 -18.22 -0.45 2.00
CA ASN A 90 -17.71 -1.82 2.19
C ASN A 90 -16.31 -1.87 2.84
N VAL A 91 -15.90 -0.79 3.50
CA VAL A 91 -14.64 -0.73 4.25
C VAL A 91 -14.82 -1.34 5.63
N ASP A 92 -14.00 -2.33 5.97
CA ASP A 92 -13.87 -2.85 7.34
C ASP A 92 -12.68 -2.18 8.03
N LEU A 93 -12.97 -1.36 9.05
CA LEU A 93 -11.96 -0.61 9.78
C LEU A 93 -10.93 -1.52 10.48
N VAL A 94 -11.35 -2.69 10.99
CA VAL A 94 -10.45 -3.64 11.66
C VAL A 94 -9.42 -4.18 10.66
N ILE A 95 -9.88 -4.49 9.45
CA ILE A 95 -9.01 -4.96 8.36
C ILE A 95 -8.07 -3.84 7.92
N GLU A 96 -8.55 -2.62 7.69
CA GLU A 96 -7.70 -1.51 7.26
C GLU A 96 -6.64 -1.11 8.30
N LEU A 97 -6.96 -1.19 9.59
CA LEU A 97 -5.96 -0.96 10.65
C LEU A 97 -4.92 -2.08 10.71
N ALA A 98 -5.31 -3.33 10.47
CA ALA A 98 -4.38 -4.45 10.38
C ALA A 98 -3.46 -4.29 9.15
N ASP A 99 -4.03 -3.98 7.98
CA ASP A 99 -3.31 -3.71 6.74
C ASP A 99 -2.33 -2.53 6.90
N SER A 100 -2.77 -1.44 7.56
CA SER A 100 -1.91 -0.29 7.87
C SER A 100 -0.70 -0.69 8.69
N ARG A 101 -0.92 -1.49 9.74
CA ARG A 101 0.16 -1.98 10.62
C ARG A 101 1.13 -2.88 9.87
N GLU A 102 0.63 -3.78 9.03
CA GLU A 102 1.46 -4.66 8.21
C GLU A 102 2.32 -3.86 7.22
N ALA A 103 1.70 -2.93 6.48
CA ALA A 103 2.39 -2.10 5.52
C ALA A 103 3.44 -1.19 6.20
N GLY A 104 3.12 -0.62 7.37
CA GLY A 104 4.05 0.14 8.19
C GLY A 104 5.27 -0.67 8.63
N ARG A 105 5.06 -1.89 9.14
CA ARG A 105 6.17 -2.79 9.51
C ARG A 105 7.04 -3.18 8.31
N SER A 106 6.42 -3.38 7.14
CA SER A 106 7.13 -3.69 5.90
C SER A 106 7.96 -2.50 5.41
N TYR A 107 7.42 -1.29 5.51
CA TYR A 107 8.15 -0.05 5.24
C TYR A 107 9.36 0.09 6.17
N GLU A 108 9.18 -0.09 7.47
CA GLU A 108 10.27 -0.03 8.46
C GLU A 108 11.35 -1.10 8.19
N ALA A 109 10.96 -2.32 7.83
CA ALA A 109 11.90 -3.38 7.50
C ALA A 109 12.76 -3.01 6.27
N ASN A 110 12.13 -2.47 5.22
CA ASN A 110 12.85 -1.98 4.04
C ASN A 110 13.77 -0.80 4.38
N LEU A 111 13.33 0.13 5.23
CA LEU A 111 14.16 1.25 5.67
C LEU A 111 15.43 0.76 6.40
N ARG A 112 15.29 -0.20 7.31
CA ARG A 112 16.45 -0.80 8.00
C ARG A 112 17.41 -1.48 7.04
N MET A 113 16.89 -2.23 6.06
CA MET A 113 17.73 -2.83 5.01
C MET A 113 18.48 -1.78 4.18
N PHE A 114 17.82 -0.67 3.86
CA PHE A 114 18.41 0.44 3.14
C PHE A 114 19.57 1.07 3.93
N GLU A 115 19.34 1.40 5.20
CA GLU A 115 20.35 1.97 6.10
C GLU A 115 21.53 1.03 6.30
N GLN A 116 21.28 -0.25 6.57
CA GLN A 116 22.31 -1.27 6.74
C GLN A 116 23.18 -1.41 5.48
N THR A 117 22.55 -1.43 4.30
CA THR A 117 23.28 -1.54 3.03
C THR A 117 24.17 -0.31 2.80
N ARG A 118 23.65 0.88 3.11
CA ARG A 118 24.43 2.12 3.03
C ARG A 118 25.62 2.10 3.99
N GLN A 119 25.45 1.63 5.22
CA GLN A 119 26.53 1.52 6.20
C GLN A 119 27.62 0.56 5.74
N MET A 120 27.25 -0.63 5.25
CA MET A 120 28.21 -1.60 4.71
C MET A 120 28.97 -1.04 3.50
N SER A 121 28.28 -0.30 2.62
CA SER A 121 28.91 0.32 1.45
C SER A 121 29.96 1.35 1.86
N SER A 122 29.65 2.22 2.84
CA SER A 122 30.62 3.18 3.37
C SER A 122 31.82 2.49 4.01
N ALA A 123 31.59 1.45 4.82
CA ALA A 123 32.66 0.70 5.47
C ALA A 123 33.61 0.03 4.46
N LEU A 124 33.06 -0.51 3.37
CA LEU A 124 33.86 -1.07 2.27
C LEU A 124 34.70 -0.01 1.56
N LEU A 125 34.13 1.17 1.30
CA LEU A 125 34.85 2.29 0.68
C LEU A 125 36.01 2.79 1.58
N ASP A 126 35.78 2.83 2.89
CA ASP A 126 36.82 3.21 3.86
C ASP A 126 37.96 2.18 3.92
N LEU A 127 37.65 0.89 3.72
CA LEU A 127 38.65 -0.17 3.65
C LEU A 127 39.52 -0.06 2.38
N ILE A 128 38.92 0.24 1.23
CA ILE A 128 39.63 0.35 -0.07
C ILE A 128 40.48 1.64 -0.16
N ARG A 129 40.13 2.67 0.61
CA ARG A 129 40.90 3.93 0.64
C ARG A 129 42.24 3.81 1.41
N ARG A 130 42.43 2.75 2.19
CA ARG A 130 43.67 2.45 2.90
C ARG A 130 44.61 1.64 2.02
#